data_AF-A0ABD6DRR0-F1
#
_entry.id   AF-A0ABD6DRR0-F1
#
_cell.length_a   1.000
_cell.length_b   1.000
_cell.length_c   1.000
_cell.angle_alpha   90.00
_cell.angle_beta   90.00
_cell.angle_gamma   90.00
#
_symmetry.space_group_name_H-M   'P 1'
#
loop_
_entity.id
_entity.type
_entity.pdbx_description
1 polymer ?
#
loop_
_entity_poly.entity_id
_entity_poly.type
_entity_poly.pdbx_seq_one_letter_code
_entity_poly.pdbx_strand_id
1 'polypeptide(L)'
;MAELPSLEELTEDMAAVVPTVDAKTNGQYGDGLGSEDEERQIKLILNHLRSTNERYESVEREVAYPELDRRCDLVLPTGIPVEAKLIRYWRANGDPEPAMYGHVFSPFHRNTLLTDARRLHASEFGEESGLLGLFYTRADSDPKAVEALPDRYTAANIAEKVVREVDYWYEAEASVCRIAKFDGLQHTVHGTGAAISWIVE
;
A
#
# COMPACT_ATOMS: atom_id res chain seq x y z
N MET A 1 26.49 12.01 3.13
CA MET A 1 25.09 12.18 2.67
C MET A 1 24.49 10.80 2.69
N ALA A 2 23.38 10.60 3.41
CA ALA A 2 22.64 9.35 3.34
C ALA A 2 22.13 9.14 1.90
N GLU A 3 22.15 7.91 1.42
CA GLU A 3 21.59 7.54 0.12
C GLU A 3 20.06 7.72 0.17
N LEU A 4 19.50 8.34 -0.88
CA LEU A 4 18.06 8.60 -0.95
C LEU A 4 17.32 7.28 -1.22
N PRO A 5 16.21 6.99 -0.50
CA PRO A 5 15.51 5.73 -0.67
C PRO A 5 14.84 5.66 -2.04
N SER A 6 15.09 4.57 -2.75
CA SER A 6 14.28 4.14 -3.90
C SER A 6 12.90 3.64 -3.47
N LEU A 7 11.98 3.44 -4.43
CA LEU A 7 10.67 2.83 -4.16
C LEU A 7 10.82 1.38 -3.68
N GLU A 8 11.78 0.63 -4.22
CA GLU A 8 12.07 -0.74 -3.77
C GLU A 8 12.46 -0.74 -2.29
N GLU A 9 13.44 0.07 -1.91
CA GLU A 9 13.89 0.18 -0.52
C GLU A 9 12.78 0.65 0.40
N LEU A 10 12.04 1.71 0.03
CA LEU A 10 10.89 2.15 0.83
C LEU A 10 9.93 0.97 1.07
N THR A 11 9.64 0.17 0.05
CA THR A 11 8.72 -0.98 0.17
C THR A 11 9.26 -2.05 1.12
N GLU A 12 10.54 -2.38 1.02
CA GLU A 12 11.19 -3.35 1.90
C GLU A 12 11.20 -2.89 3.35
N ASP A 13 11.61 -1.64 3.59
CA ASP A 13 11.74 -1.11 4.94
C ASP A 13 10.38 -0.87 5.59
N MET A 14 9.38 -0.43 4.81
CA MET A 14 8.00 -0.36 5.28
C MET A 14 7.54 -1.73 5.76
N ALA A 15 7.72 -2.79 4.95
CA ALA A 15 7.38 -4.15 5.36
C ALA A 15 8.14 -4.60 6.61
N ALA A 16 9.44 -4.32 6.69
CA ALA A 16 10.27 -4.72 7.81
C ALA A 16 9.83 -4.08 9.14
N VAL A 17 9.31 -2.84 9.11
CA VAL A 17 8.85 -2.16 10.33
C VAL A 17 7.38 -2.37 10.66
N VAL A 18 6.57 -2.90 9.74
CA VAL A 18 5.13 -3.15 9.98
C VAL A 18 4.91 -3.89 11.32
N PRO A 19 5.59 -5.02 11.64
CA PRO A 19 5.33 -5.73 12.90
C PRO A 19 5.64 -4.89 14.15
N THR A 20 6.68 -4.06 14.08
CA THR A 20 7.07 -3.18 15.21
C THR A 20 6.07 -2.05 15.43
N VAL A 21 5.54 -1.49 14.34
CA VAL A 21 4.53 -0.43 14.38
C VAL A 21 3.18 -1.01 14.83
N ASP A 22 2.83 -2.15 14.25
CA ASP A 22 1.63 -2.92 14.58
C ASP A 22 1.56 -3.20 16.09
N ALA A 23 2.61 -3.77 16.69
CA ALA A 23 2.70 -4.08 18.12
C ALA A 23 2.51 -2.88 19.07
N LYS A 24 2.63 -1.64 18.58
CA LYS A 24 2.50 -0.40 19.37
C LYS A 24 1.21 0.37 19.05
N THR A 25 0.41 -0.12 18.12
CA THR A 25 -0.79 0.57 17.65
C THR A 25 -2.00 0.13 18.46
N ASN A 26 -2.56 1.06 19.24
CA ASN A 26 -3.85 0.88 19.90
C ASN A 26 -4.94 1.28 18.91
N GLY A 27 -5.57 0.29 18.30
CA GLY A 27 -6.38 0.48 17.11
C GLY A 27 -7.87 0.69 17.37
N GLN A 28 -8.58 1.34 16.45
CA GLN A 28 -10.00 1.65 16.62
C GLN A 28 -10.90 0.40 16.77
N TYR A 29 -10.52 -0.71 16.11
CA TYR A 29 -11.27 -1.96 16.08
C TYR A 29 -10.51 -3.15 16.69
N GLY A 30 -9.61 -2.85 17.63
CA GLY A 30 -8.68 -3.79 18.24
C GLY A 30 -7.25 -3.37 18.00
N ASP A 31 -6.35 -3.81 18.87
CA ASP A 31 -4.93 -3.47 18.76
C ASP A 31 -4.31 -4.04 17.48
N GLY A 32 -3.35 -3.30 16.93
CA GLY A 32 -2.69 -3.60 15.67
C GLY A 32 -3.08 -2.67 14.53
N LEU A 33 -2.16 -2.57 13.58
CA LEU A 33 -2.18 -1.68 12.43
C LEU A 33 -3.34 -2.00 11.46
N GLY A 34 -3.72 -3.28 11.37
CA GLY A 34 -4.80 -3.75 10.49
C GLY A 34 -6.18 -3.15 10.81
N SER A 35 -6.35 -2.56 11.99
CA SER A 35 -7.58 -1.87 12.40
C SER A 35 -7.68 -0.42 11.91
N GLU A 36 -6.57 0.20 11.54
CA GLU A 36 -6.49 1.59 11.11
C GLU A 36 -6.83 1.73 9.62
N ASP A 37 -7.14 2.95 9.19
CA ASP A 37 -7.31 3.31 7.78
C ASP A 37 -5.97 3.51 7.06
N GLU A 38 -6.02 3.55 5.72
CA GLU A 38 -4.86 3.66 4.83
C GLU A 38 -3.94 4.84 5.17
N GLU A 39 -4.49 6.05 5.26
CA GLU A 39 -3.74 7.28 5.56
C GLU A 39 -3.00 7.16 6.90
N ARG A 40 -3.68 6.60 7.91
CA ARG A 40 -3.13 6.41 9.24
C ARG A 40 -2.06 5.33 9.28
N GLN A 41 -2.22 4.23 8.54
CA GLN A 41 -1.19 3.20 8.44
C GLN A 41 0.09 3.75 7.81
N ILE A 42 -0.03 4.45 6.67
CA ILE A 42 1.10 5.12 6.01
C ILE A 42 1.77 6.11 6.96
N LYS A 43 0.99 6.87 7.74
CA LYS A 43 1.51 7.79 8.76
C LYS A 43 2.39 7.09 9.79
N LEU A 44 1.86 6.03 10.40
CA LEU A 44 2.52 5.36 11.51
C LEU A 44 3.80 4.66 11.05
N ILE A 45 3.74 4.00 9.89
CA ILE A 45 4.91 3.35 9.28
C ILE A 45 5.99 4.38 8.95
N LEU A 46 5.64 5.44 8.20
CA LEU A 46 6.63 6.44 7.79
C LEU A 46 7.23 7.20 8.98
N ASN A 47 6.42 7.53 10.00
CA ASN A 47 6.93 8.16 11.21
C ASN A 47 7.92 7.26 11.94
N HIS A 48 7.68 5.95 11.97
CA HIS A 48 8.62 5.00 12.55
C HIS A 48 9.94 4.94 11.76
N LEU A 49 9.86 4.86 10.43
CA LEU A 49 11.03 4.90 9.55
C LEU A 49 11.86 6.17 9.77
N ARG A 50 11.22 7.35 9.78
CA ARG A 50 11.88 8.62 10.08
C ARG A 50 12.53 8.67 11.46
N SER A 51 11.91 8.05 12.46
CA SER A 51 12.47 8.03 13.83
C SER A 51 13.69 7.11 13.98
N THR A 52 13.92 6.22 13.01
CA THR A 52 14.96 5.18 13.07
C THR A 52 16.02 5.31 11.99
N ASN A 53 15.73 6.04 10.90
CA ASN A 53 16.62 6.22 9.77
C ASN A 53 16.39 7.59 9.09
N GLU A 54 17.43 8.42 9.08
CA GLU A 54 17.41 9.79 8.56
C GLU A 54 17.09 9.88 7.06
N ARG A 55 17.30 8.81 6.27
CA ARG A 55 17.03 8.83 4.82
C ARG A 55 15.56 9.07 4.47
N TYR A 56 14.64 8.82 5.40
CA TYR A 56 13.20 9.02 5.21
C TYR A 56 12.70 10.39 5.66
N GLU A 57 13.55 11.25 6.23
CA GLU A 57 13.15 12.60 6.68
C GLU A 57 12.59 13.44 5.52
N SER A 58 13.18 13.30 4.34
CA SER A 58 12.81 14.05 3.14
C SER A 58 11.72 13.39 2.29
N VAL A 59 11.21 12.20 2.65
CA VAL A 59 10.02 11.64 1.97
C VAL A 59 8.85 12.55 2.33
N GLU A 60 8.22 13.22 1.39
CA GLU A 60 7.10 14.11 1.67
C GLU A 60 5.78 13.35 1.72
N ARG A 61 4.77 13.95 2.37
CA ARG A 61 3.43 13.39 2.50
C ARG A 61 2.39 14.40 2.10
N GLU A 62 1.29 13.92 1.53
CA GLU A 62 0.11 14.74 1.23
C GLU A 62 0.49 15.94 0.33
N VAL A 63 1.36 15.73 -0.65
CA VAL A 63 1.90 16.77 -1.53
C VAL A 63 0.84 17.14 -2.56
N ALA A 64 0.56 18.43 -2.75
CA ALA A 64 -0.44 18.87 -3.72
C ALA A 64 -0.03 18.45 -5.14
N TYR A 65 -0.99 17.92 -5.90
CA TYR A 65 -0.82 17.75 -7.34
C TYR A 65 -0.64 19.13 -8.00
N PRO A 66 0.28 19.29 -8.97
CA PRO A 66 0.49 20.57 -9.65
C PRO A 66 -0.78 21.14 -10.28
N GLU A 67 -1.61 20.26 -10.84
CA GLU A 67 -2.76 20.60 -11.68
C GLU A 67 -4.14 20.27 -11.07
N LEU A 68 -4.17 19.65 -9.89
CA LEU A 68 -5.41 19.16 -9.26
C LEU A 68 -5.57 19.66 -7.82
N ASP A 69 -6.82 19.90 -7.39
CA ASP A 69 -7.17 20.15 -5.97
C ASP A 69 -7.21 18.83 -5.19
N ARG A 70 -6.06 18.14 -5.17
CA ARG A 70 -5.85 16.83 -4.55
C ARG A 70 -4.41 16.71 -4.06
N ARG A 71 -4.15 15.68 -3.25
CA ARG A 71 -2.85 15.41 -2.67
C ARG A 71 -2.39 14.00 -3.02
N CYS A 72 -1.11 13.87 -3.35
CA CYS A 72 -0.40 12.61 -3.51
C CYS A 72 0.07 12.14 -2.14
N ASP A 73 -0.12 10.85 -1.85
CA ASP A 73 0.14 10.30 -0.52
C ASP A 73 1.60 10.47 -0.09
N LEU A 74 2.53 10.19 -1.00
CA LEU A 74 3.97 10.25 -0.77
C LEU A 74 4.71 10.83 -1.98
N VAL A 75 5.79 11.57 -1.73
CA VAL A 75 6.78 11.92 -2.77
C VAL A 75 8.16 11.55 -2.25
N LEU A 76 8.87 10.69 -2.97
CA LEU A 76 10.23 10.29 -2.61
C LEU A 76 11.20 11.47 -2.80
N PRO A 77 12.35 11.51 -2.10
CA PRO A 77 13.35 12.56 -2.28
C PRO A 77 13.92 12.64 -3.70
N THR A 78 13.77 11.57 -4.48
CA THR A 78 14.11 11.51 -5.91
C THR A 78 13.10 12.22 -6.81
N GLY A 79 11.95 12.65 -6.26
CA GLY A 79 10.84 13.29 -6.98
C GLY A 79 9.72 12.34 -7.40
N ILE A 80 9.88 11.03 -7.21
CA ILE A 80 8.86 10.03 -7.62
C ILE A 80 7.61 10.19 -6.73
N PRO A 81 6.44 10.51 -7.31
CA PRO A 81 5.17 10.52 -6.59
C PRO A 81 4.67 9.09 -6.39
N VAL A 82 4.07 8.79 -5.24
CA VAL A 82 3.59 7.45 -4.88
C VAL A 82 2.20 7.52 -4.27
N GLU A 83 1.25 6.79 -4.85
CA GLU A 83 -0.11 6.60 -4.31
C GLU A 83 -0.21 5.26 -3.59
N ALA A 84 -0.76 5.30 -2.37
CA ALA A 84 -0.87 4.14 -1.51
C ALA A 84 -2.27 3.50 -1.60
N LYS A 85 -2.33 2.20 -1.30
CA LYS A 85 -3.58 1.47 -1.21
C LYS A 85 -3.59 0.42 -0.12
N LEU A 86 -4.59 0.44 0.72
CA LEU A 86 -4.90 -0.64 1.64
C LEU A 86 -5.65 -1.74 0.91
N ILE A 87 -5.02 -2.90 0.79
CA ILE A 87 -5.54 -4.06 0.07
C ILE A 87 -5.89 -5.15 1.08
N ARG A 88 -7.08 -5.06 1.66
CA ARG A 88 -7.57 -6.07 2.62
C ARG A 88 -8.92 -6.61 2.19
N TYR A 89 -9.03 -7.93 2.09
CA TYR A 89 -10.32 -8.59 1.87
C TYR A 89 -11.11 -8.74 3.17
N TRP A 90 -10.42 -8.83 4.31
CA TRP A 90 -11.08 -8.88 5.61
C TRP A 90 -10.99 -7.51 6.28
N ARG A 91 -12.11 -6.99 6.75
CA ARG A 91 -12.16 -5.82 7.63
C ARG A 91 -11.63 -6.20 9.01
N ALA A 92 -11.34 -5.19 9.82
CA ALA A 92 -10.86 -5.39 11.19
C ALA A 92 -11.82 -6.20 12.08
N ASN A 93 -13.12 -6.16 11.80
CA ASN A 93 -14.12 -6.97 12.53
C ASN A 93 -14.24 -8.43 12.02
N GLY A 94 -13.45 -8.81 11.01
CA GLY A 94 -13.43 -10.14 10.40
C GLY A 94 -14.48 -10.37 9.31
N ASP A 95 -15.27 -9.35 8.96
CA ASP A 95 -16.22 -9.43 7.84
C ASP A 95 -15.50 -9.23 6.50
N PRO A 96 -16.00 -9.83 5.40
CA PRO A 96 -15.50 -9.51 4.06
C PRO A 96 -15.64 -8.01 3.74
N GLU A 97 -14.69 -7.48 2.98
CA GLU A 97 -14.74 -6.18 2.32
C GLU A 97 -15.21 -6.41 0.88
N PRO A 98 -16.55 -6.35 0.61
CA PRO A 98 -17.09 -6.63 -0.71
C PRO A 98 -16.58 -5.64 -1.76
N ALA A 99 -16.16 -4.44 -1.35
CA ALA A 99 -15.68 -3.42 -2.26
C ALA A 99 -14.19 -3.55 -2.60
N MET A 100 -13.41 -4.42 -1.92
CA MET A 100 -11.95 -4.48 -2.07
C MET A 100 -11.54 -4.61 -3.54
N TYR A 101 -12.17 -5.54 -4.25
CA TYR A 101 -11.86 -5.76 -5.67
C TYR A 101 -12.14 -4.52 -6.52
N GLY A 102 -13.24 -3.81 -6.24
CA GLY A 102 -13.56 -2.55 -6.90
C GLY A 102 -12.58 -1.43 -6.56
N HIS A 103 -12.10 -1.37 -5.32
CA HIS A 103 -11.14 -0.36 -4.87
C HIS A 103 -9.74 -0.56 -5.44
N VAL A 104 -9.40 -1.77 -5.89
CA VAL A 104 -8.09 -2.06 -6.50
C VAL A 104 -8.19 -2.06 -8.02
N PHE A 105 -9.14 -2.81 -8.60
CA PHE A 105 -9.12 -3.19 -10.01
C PHE A 105 -10.20 -2.54 -10.87
N SER A 106 -11.02 -1.62 -10.34
CA SER A 106 -12.08 -1.02 -11.16
C SER A 106 -11.60 0.23 -11.90
N PRO A 107 -11.60 0.26 -13.24
CA PRO A 107 -11.25 1.46 -14.00
C PRO A 107 -12.37 2.53 -13.98
N PHE A 108 -13.58 2.15 -13.56
CA PHE A 108 -14.78 2.99 -13.59
C PHE A 108 -15.07 3.74 -12.30
N HIS A 109 -14.42 3.38 -11.20
CA HIS A 109 -14.61 4.01 -9.90
C HIS A 109 -13.48 4.99 -9.63
N ARG A 110 -13.74 6.04 -8.87
CA ARG A 110 -12.72 7.01 -8.47
C ARG A 110 -11.93 6.49 -7.26
N ASN A 111 -10.67 6.93 -7.14
CA ASN A 111 -9.79 6.57 -6.03
C ASN A 111 -9.62 5.05 -5.92
N THR A 112 -9.48 4.39 -7.05
CA THR A 112 -9.02 3.01 -7.14
C THR A 112 -7.55 2.98 -7.50
N LEU A 113 -6.85 1.91 -7.14
CA LEU A 113 -5.42 1.77 -7.46
C LEU A 113 -5.15 1.95 -8.97
N LEU A 114 -6.04 1.46 -9.85
CA LEU A 114 -5.97 1.70 -11.29
C LEU A 114 -6.12 3.18 -11.65
N THR A 115 -7.15 3.86 -11.14
CA THR A 115 -7.35 5.28 -11.46
C THR A 115 -6.28 6.18 -10.83
N ASP A 116 -5.66 5.74 -9.74
CA ASP A 116 -4.53 6.42 -9.10
C ASP A 116 -3.27 6.26 -9.97
N ALA A 117 -3.01 5.06 -10.53
CA ALA A 117 -1.95 4.83 -11.52
C ALA A 117 -2.09 5.73 -12.75
N ARG A 118 -3.28 5.77 -13.34
CA ARG A 118 -3.58 6.67 -14.47
C ARG A 118 -3.34 8.14 -14.10
N ARG A 119 -3.77 8.55 -12.90
CA ARG A 119 -3.64 9.94 -12.45
C ARG A 119 -2.18 10.33 -12.34
N LEU A 120 -1.37 9.48 -11.71
CA LEU A 120 0.06 9.70 -11.56
C LEU A 120 0.76 9.81 -12.92
N HIS A 121 0.55 8.85 -13.81
CA HIS A 121 1.13 8.84 -15.15
C HIS A 121 0.71 10.06 -15.99
N ALA A 122 -0.50 10.58 -15.79
CA ALA A 122 -0.99 11.78 -16.49
C ALA A 122 -0.65 13.10 -15.79
N SER A 123 0.00 13.08 -14.61
CA SER A 123 0.29 14.27 -13.82
C SER A 123 1.60 14.94 -14.22
N GLU A 124 1.77 16.21 -13.85
CA GLU A 124 3.02 16.94 -14.13
C GLU A 124 4.12 16.68 -13.08
N PHE A 125 4.00 15.64 -12.25
CA PHE A 125 5.04 15.27 -11.28
C PHE A 125 6.32 14.75 -11.94
N GLY A 126 6.20 14.03 -13.06
CA GLY A 126 7.32 13.42 -13.76
C GLY A 126 6.89 12.28 -14.66
N GLU A 127 7.86 11.70 -15.38
CA GLU A 127 7.63 10.56 -16.28
C GLU A 127 7.49 9.23 -15.51
N GLU A 128 8.12 9.11 -14.34
CA GLU A 128 8.08 7.91 -13.51
C GLU A 128 7.24 8.14 -12.24
N SER A 129 6.36 7.19 -11.93
CA SER A 129 5.51 7.24 -10.75
C SER A 129 5.36 5.88 -10.06
N GLY A 130 4.99 5.90 -8.78
CA GLY A 130 4.90 4.71 -7.95
C GLY A 130 3.49 4.41 -7.45
N LEU A 131 3.23 3.13 -7.26
CA LEU A 131 2.09 2.65 -6.48
C LEU A 131 2.60 1.86 -5.27
N LEU A 132 1.90 1.92 -4.14
CA LEU A 132 2.23 1.17 -2.92
C LEU A 132 1.00 0.49 -2.31
N GLY A 133 0.94 -0.83 -2.33
CA GLY A 133 -0.12 -1.63 -1.73
C GLY A 133 0.28 -2.21 -0.37
N LEU A 134 -0.52 -2.00 0.67
CA LEU A 134 -0.45 -2.74 1.93
C LEU A 134 -1.48 -3.87 1.91
N PHE A 135 -1.01 -5.08 1.61
CA PHE A 135 -1.83 -6.27 1.52
C PHE A 135 -1.85 -7.05 2.83
N TYR A 136 -3.03 -7.41 3.32
CA TYR A 136 -3.18 -8.24 4.53
C TYR A 136 -3.86 -9.57 4.25
N THR A 137 -3.29 -10.62 4.82
CA THR A 137 -3.87 -11.96 4.90
C THR A 137 -4.45 -12.21 6.27
N ARG A 138 -5.42 -13.13 6.31
CA ARG A 138 -6.10 -13.49 7.55
C ARG A 138 -5.15 -14.23 8.48
N ALA A 139 -5.24 -13.99 9.78
CA ALA A 139 -4.51 -14.76 10.77
C ALA A 139 -5.06 -16.20 10.85
N ASP A 140 -4.17 -17.20 10.90
CA ASP A 140 -4.54 -18.60 11.10
C ASP A 140 -5.23 -18.84 12.45
N SER A 141 -4.98 -17.95 13.42
CA SER A 141 -5.54 -17.99 14.77
C SER A 141 -6.94 -17.39 14.89
N ASP A 142 -7.53 -16.85 13.82
CA ASP A 142 -8.88 -16.28 13.88
C ASP A 142 -9.91 -17.37 14.20
N PRO A 143 -10.66 -17.26 15.32
CA PRO A 143 -11.55 -18.32 15.79
C PRO A 143 -12.79 -18.52 14.92
N LYS A 144 -13.10 -17.62 13.99
CA LYS A 144 -14.25 -17.78 13.09
C LYS A 144 -13.88 -18.72 11.93
N ALA A 145 -14.60 -19.84 11.81
CA ALA A 145 -14.61 -20.66 10.60
C ALA A 145 -15.32 -19.89 9.48
N VAL A 146 -14.58 -19.04 8.79
CA VAL A 146 -15.06 -18.31 7.62
C VAL A 146 -14.34 -18.87 6.40
N GLU A 147 -15.01 -18.82 5.25
CA GLU A 147 -14.42 -19.18 3.96
C GLU A 147 -13.07 -18.47 3.81
N ALA A 148 -12.02 -19.24 3.54
CA ALA A 148 -10.69 -18.69 3.34
C ALA A 148 -10.71 -17.68 2.18
N LEU A 149 -9.78 -16.72 2.20
CA LEU A 149 -9.48 -15.93 1.01
C LEU A 149 -9.33 -16.89 -0.18
N PRO A 150 -10.06 -16.70 -1.30
CA PRO A 150 -9.86 -17.56 -2.46
C PRO A 150 -8.38 -17.62 -2.82
N ASP A 151 -7.82 -18.82 -3.02
CA ASP A 151 -6.38 -19.08 -3.19
C ASP A 151 -5.70 -18.17 -4.23
N ARG A 152 -6.49 -17.62 -5.16
CA ARG A 152 -6.05 -16.64 -6.15
C ARG A 152 -5.67 -15.27 -5.57
N TYR A 153 -6.05 -14.90 -4.35
CA TYR A 153 -5.73 -13.60 -3.75
C TYR A 153 -4.44 -13.68 -2.93
N THR A 154 -3.33 -13.77 -3.63
CA THR A 154 -1.98 -13.65 -3.06
C THR A 154 -1.39 -12.29 -3.41
N ALA A 155 -0.38 -11.85 -2.65
CA ALA A 155 0.37 -10.64 -2.98
C ALA A 155 0.92 -10.67 -4.41
N ALA A 156 1.44 -11.83 -4.86
CA ALA A 156 1.95 -12.02 -6.21
C ALA A 156 0.86 -11.89 -7.29
N ASN A 157 -0.29 -12.54 -7.09
CA ASN A 157 -1.39 -12.46 -8.05
C ASN A 157 -1.99 -11.05 -8.13
N ILE A 158 -2.07 -10.34 -7.00
CA ILE A 158 -2.49 -8.93 -6.98
C ILE A 158 -1.45 -8.08 -7.73
N ALA A 159 -0.16 -8.27 -7.46
CA ALA A 159 0.93 -7.56 -8.12
C ALA A 159 0.89 -7.71 -9.65
N GLU A 160 0.83 -8.94 -10.15
CA GLU A 160 0.76 -9.22 -11.59
C GLU A 160 -0.52 -8.70 -12.22
N LYS A 161 -1.65 -8.79 -11.50
CA LYS A 161 -2.93 -8.32 -12.03
C LYS A 161 -2.96 -6.81 -12.19
N VAL A 162 -2.42 -6.04 -11.24
CA VAL A 162 -2.34 -4.57 -11.35
C VAL A 162 -1.60 -4.18 -12.62
N VAL A 163 -0.43 -4.79 -12.89
CA VAL A 163 0.35 -4.54 -14.11
C VAL A 163 -0.51 -4.75 -15.37
N ARG A 164 -1.16 -5.91 -15.49
CA ARG A 164 -1.98 -6.24 -16.67
C ARG A 164 -3.16 -5.29 -16.85
N GLU A 165 -3.77 -4.85 -15.75
CA GLU A 165 -4.94 -3.96 -15.82
C GLU A 165 -4.54 -2.51 -16.12
N VAL A 166 -3.40 -2.03 -15.63
CA VAL A 166 -2.89 -0.68 -15.97
C VAL A 166 -2.59 -0.60 -17.47
N ASP A 167 -1.86 -1.57 -18.01
CA ASP A 167 -1.56 -1.69 -19.45
C ASP A 167 -2.86 -1.75 -20.27
N TYR A 168 -3.77 -2.67 -19.92
CA TYR A 168 -5.01 -2.88 -20.68
C TYR A 168 -5.93 -1.65 -20.70
N TRP A 169 -6.08 -0.93 -19.59
CA TRP A 169 -7.06 0.17 -19.49
C TRP A 169 -6.51 1.53 -19.88
N TYR A 170 -5.20 1.75 -19.72
CA TYR A 170 -4.61 3.08 -19.84
C TYR A 170 -3.43 3.16 -20.81
N GLU A 171 -3.01 2.05 -21.42
CA GLU A 171 -1.88 2.00 -22.35
C GLU A 171 -0.58 2.56 -21.74
N ALA A 172 -0.43 2.40 -20.42
CA ALA A 172 0.74 2.82 -19.65
C ALA A 172 1.57 1.59 -19.26
N GLU A 173 2.90 1.71 -19.28
CA GLU A 173 3.79 0.63 -18.90
C GLU A 173 3.85 0.54 -17.38
N ALA A 174 3.63 -0.66 -16.83
CA ALA A 174 3.72 -0.89 -15.40
C ALA A 174 4.53 -2.14 -15.10
N SER A 175 5.31 -2.11 -14.03
CA SER A 175 6.07 -3.26 -13.57
C SER A 175 6.02 -3.40 -12.06
N VAL A 176 6.10 -4.63 -11.57
CA VAL A 176 6.23 -4.89 -10.14
C VAL A 176 7.64 -4.51 -9.71
N CYS A 177 7.76 -3.54 -8.81
CA CYS A 177 9.02 -3.13 -8.24
C CYS A 177 9.43 -4.08 -7.11
N ARG A 178 8.58 -4.25 -6.09
CA ARG A 178 8.87 -5.12 -4.95
C ARG A 178 7.63 -5.77 -4.36
N ILE A 179 7.80 -6.98 -3.82
CA ILE A 179 6.86 -7.63 -2.90
C ILE A 179 7.62 -8.01 -1.63
N ALA A 180 7.44 -7.24 -0.57
CA ALA A 180 8.10 -7.46 0.72
C ALA A 180 7.08 -7.96 1.75
N LYS A 181 7.26 -9.20 2.22
CA LYS A 181 6.34 -9.85 3.17
C LYS A 181 6.62 -9.41 4.61
N PHE A 182 5.57 -9.41 5.42
CA PHE A 182 5.65 -9.24 6.87
C PHE A 182 4.71 -10.22 7.58
N ASP A 183 5.04 -10.56 8.81
CA ASP A 183 4.29 -11.49 9.65
C ASP A 183 4.33 -11.08 11.13
N GLY A 184 3.71 -11.89 12.00
CA GLY A 184 3.76 -11.68 13.44
C GLY A 184 2.93 -10.48 13.92
N LEU A 185 1.87 -10.13 13.19
CA LEU A 185 0.99 -9.03 13.56
C LEU A 185 0.08 -9.42 14.74
N GLN A 186 -0.20 -8.47 15.63
CA GLN A 186 -0.98 -8.67 16.84
C GLN A 186 -2.49 -8.67 16.61
N HIS A 187 -2.95 -8.07 15.51
CA HIS A 187 -4.38 -7.96 15.22
C HIS A 187 -4.99 -9.34 14.95
N THR A 188 -6.11 -9.65 15.60
CA THR A 188 -6.71 -11.00 15.61
C THR A 188 -7.18 -11.49 14.23
N VAL A 189 -7.50 -10.56 13.33
CA VAL A 189 -7.92 -10.87 11.95
C VAL A 189 -6.76 -10.81 10.97
N HIS A 190 -5.77 -9.94 11.18
CA HIS A 190 -4.73 -9.64 10.20
C HIS A 190 -3.38 -10.08 10.77
N GLY A 191 -2.95 -11.30 10.46
CA GLY A 191 -1.75 -11.90 11.08
C GLY A 191 -0.48 -11.75 10.25
N THR A 192 -0.63 -11.62 8.93
CA THR A 192 0.48 -11.55 7.96
C THR A 192 0.09 -10.67 6.77
N GLY A 193 1.04 -10.35 5.91
CA GLY A 193 0.77 -9.55 4.73
C GLY A 193 2.01 -9.26 3.87
N ALA A 194 1.89 -8.28 3.00
CA ALA A 194 2.99 -7.77 2.20
C ALA A 194 2.82 -6.29 1.85
N ALA A 195 3.93 -5.55 1.83
CA ALA A 195 4.02 -4.30 1.07
C ALA A 195 4.36 -4.65 -0.38
N ILE A 196 3.62 -4.07 -1.32
CA ILE A 196 3.76 -4.31 -2.74
C ILE A 196 3.98 -2.97 -3.41
N SER A 197 4.93 -2.85 -4.31
CA SER A 197 5.10 -1.63 -5.10
C SER A 197 5.20 -1.90 -6.57
N TRP A 198 4.80 -0.90 -7.33
CA TRP A 198 4.85 -0.88 -8.79
C TRP A 198 5.44 0.45 -9.25
N ILE A 199 6.16 0.40 -10.37
CA ILE A 199 6.50 1.58 -11.15
C ILE A 199 5.53 1.66 -12.33
N VAL A 200 5.12 2.88 -12.67
CA VAL A 200 4.27 3.22 -13.82
C VAL A 200 4.98 4.30 -14.64
N GLU A 201 5.13 4.03 -15.94
CA GLU A 201 5.86 4.80 -16.95
C GLU A 201 4.99 5.09 -18.18
#